data_AF-A0A6I7NHP5-F1
#
_entry.id   AF-A0A6I7NHP5-F1
#
_cell.length_a   1.000
_cell.length_b   1.000
_cell.length_c   1.000
_cell.angle_alpha   90.00
_cell.angle_beta   90.00
_cell.angle_gamma   90.00
#
_symmetry.space_group_name_H-M   'P 1'
#
loop_
_entity.id
_entity.type
_entity.pdbx_description
1 polymer ?
#
loop_
_entity_poly.entity_id
_entity_poly.type
_entity_poly.pdbx_seq_one_letter_code
_entity_poly.pdbx_strand_id
1 'polypeptide(L)' 'MYRTLETLPIYGQMLTGHQFIEADVVQVTYENGLSLLLNYRNTPYAHAGNVVPAMGYLIVKEAD' A
#
# COMPACT_ATOMS: atom_id res chain seq x y z
N MET A 1 -5.65 -13.94 0.01
CA MET A 1 -4.50 -14.55 -0.70
C MET A 1 -3.41 -13.50 -0.70
N TYR A 2 -2.33 -13.69 0.08
CA TYR A 2 -1.23 -12.72 0.14
C TYR A 2 -0.48 -12.75 -1.19
N ARG A 3 -0.56 -11.67 -1.97
CA ARG A 3 0.36 -11.49 -3.09
C ARG A 3 1.71 -11.12 -2.49
N THR A 4 2.75 -11.87 -2.82
CA THR A 4 4.12 -11.42 -2.56
C THR A 4 4.37 -10.15 -3.37
N LEU A 5 5.15 -9.21 -2.82
CA LEU A 5 5.59 -7.96 -3.48
C LEU A 5 6.16 -8.21 -4.89
N GLU A 6 6.68 -9.40 -5.15
CA GLU A 6 7.18 -9.87 -6.45
C GLU A 6 6.12 -9.90 -7.58
N THR A 7 4.83 -9.83 -7.26
CA THR A 7 3.76 -9.76 -8.28
C THR A 7 3.22 -8.36 -8.52
N LEU A 8 3.64 -7.38 -7.72
CA LEU A 8 3.27 -5.99 -7.96
C LEU A 8 4.22 -5.40 -9.00
N PRO A 9 3.72 -4.63 -9.99
CA PRO A 9 4.53 -4.02 -11.03
C PRO A 9 5.35 -2.81 -10.51
N ILE A 10 5.98 -2.93 -9.33
CA ILE A 10 6.74 -1.84 -8.69
C ILE A 10 8.25 -1.97 -8.89
N TYR A 11 8.73 -3.10 -9.41
CA TYR A 11 10.15 -3.30 -9.69
C TYR A 11 10.63 -2.29 -10.74
N GLY A 12 11.70 -1.56 -10.41
CA GLY A 12 12.25 -0.50 -11.26
C GLY A 12 11.40 0.76 -11.34
N GLN A 13 10.30 0.86 -10.59
CA GLN A 13 9.44 2.05 -10.58
C GLN A 13 9.89 3.06 -9.52
N MET A 14 9.93 4.33 -9.88
CA MET A 14 10.16 5.42 -8.93
C MET A 14 8.96 5.61 -8.00
N LEU A 15 9.21 5.80 -6.71
CA LEU A 15 8.20 6.24 -5.74
C LEU A 15 8.01 7.75 -5.91
N THR A 16 6.80 8.17 -6.28
CA THR A 16 6.44 9.57 -6.60
C THR A 16 5.62 10.23 -5.49
N GLY A 17 5.05 9.45 -4.58
CA GLY A 17 4.25 9.95 -3.45
C GLY A 17 4.43 9.13 -2.19
N HIS A 18 4.52 9.82 -1.05
CA HIS A 18 4.57 9.23 0.28
C HIS A 18 3.80 10.11 1.27
N GLN A 19 2.67 9.64 1.76
CA GLN A 19 1.80 10.38 2.67
C GLN A 19 1.50 9.55 3.91
N PHE A 20 1.68 10.15 5.09
CA PHE A 20 1.16 9.59 6.33
C PHE A 20 -0.36 9.81 6.37
N ILE A 21 -1.12 8.73 6.45
CA ILE A 21 -2.57 8.77 6.70
C ILE A 21 -2.82 8.81 8.21
N GLU A 22 -2.09 7.99 8.95
CA GLU A 22 -1.99 8.00 10.41
C GLU A 22 -0.53 7.70 10.82
N ALA A 23 -0.21 7.74 12.12
CA ALA A 23 1.16 7.55 12.62
C ALA A 23 1.85 6.29 12.06
N ASP A 24 1.12 5.17 11.98
CA ASP A 24 1.61 3.86 11.51
C ASP A 24 0.96 3.40 10.20
N VAL A 25 0.31 4.31 9.47
CA VAL A 25 -0.35 3.98 8.20
C VAL A 25 0.07 4.98 7.14
N VAL A 26 0.67 4.47 6.07
CA VAL A 26 1.25 5.29 5.00
C VAL A 26 0.62 4.90 3.68
N GLN A 27 0.30 5.90 2.85
CA GLN A 27 0.01 5.70 1.45
C GLN A 27 1.23 6.04 0.61
N VAL A 28 1.61 5.14 -0.29
CA VAL A 28 2.67 5.36 -1.28
C VAL A 28 2.12 5.27 -2.69
N THR A 29 2.73 6.01 -3.61
CA THR A 29 2.39 6.00 -5.03
C THR A 29 3.66 5.84 -5.86
N TYR A 30 3.59 4.98 -6.87
CA TYR A 30 4.66 4.72 -7.83
C TYR A 30 4.39 5.43 -9.16
N GLU A 31 5.42 5.61 -9.97
CA GLU A 31 5.33 6.36 -11.24
C GLU A 31 4.40 5.72 -12.28
N ASN A 32 4.19 4.40 -12.24
CA ASN A 32 3.18 3.70 -13.04
C ASN A 32 1.74 3.89 -12.54
N GLY A 33 1.51 4.77 -11.56
CA GLY A 33 0.20 5.07 -11.04
C GLY A 33 -0.31 4.12 -9.96
N LEU A 34 0.39 3.01 -9.68
CA LEU A 34 0.01 2.09 -8.61
C LEU A 34 0.16 2.77 -7.25
N SER A 35 -0.85 2.62 -6.39
CA SER A 35 -0.84 3.17 -5.04
C SER A 35 -1.20 2.11 -4.00
N LEU A 36 -0.44 2.08 -2.91
CA LEU A 36 -0.57 1.12 -1.82
C LEU A 36 -0.81 1.84 -0.50
N LEU A 37 -1.64 1.25 0.35
CA LEU A 37 -1.71 1.57 1.77
C LEU A 37 -0.90 0.54 2.55
N LEU A 38 0.08 0.99 3.32
CA LEU A 38 0.96 0.18 4.17
C LEU A 38 0.54 0.36 5.63
N ASN A 39 0.27 -0.74 6.32
CA ASN A 39 -0.07 -0.75 7.73
C ASN A 39 1.09 -1.32 8.55
N TYR A 40 1.79 -0.44 9.26
CA TYR A 40 2.91 -0.79 10.13
C TYR A 40 2.49 -1.18 11.55
N ARG A 41 1.18 -1.24 11.83
CA ARG A 41 0.66 -1.67 13.13
C ARG A 41 0.76 -3.19 13.29
N ASN A 42 0.74 -3.62 14.54
CA ASN A 42 0.51 -5.02 14.93
C ASN A 42 -0.98 -5.40 14.96
N THR A 43 -1.88 -4.51 14.55
CA THR A 43 -3.33 -4.74 14.45
C THR A 43 -3.86 -4.39 13.06
N PRO A 44 -4.97 -5.00 12.59
CA PRO A 44 -5.59 -4.63 11.33
C PRO A 44 -6.08 -3.19 11.32
N TYR A 45 -6.07 -2.56 10.14
CA TYR A 45 -6.53 -1.19 9.92
C TYR A 45 -7.71 -1.16 8.95
N ALA A 46 -8.78 -0.45 9.30
CA ALA A 46 -9.94 -0.27 8.42
C ALA A 46 -9.78 0.98 7.56
N HIS A 47 -9.90 0.84 6.24
CA HIS A 47 -9.79 1.93 5.28
C HIS A 47 -10.81 1.79 4.16
N ALA A 48 -11.68 2.78 3.98
CA ALA A 48 -12.69 2.82 2.92
C ALA A 48 -13.51 1.51 2.77
N GLY A 49 -13.90 0.90 3.89
CA GLY A 49 -14.65 -0.37 3.92
C GLY A 49 -13.81 -1.63 3.71
N ASN A 50 -12.50 -1.50 3.48
CA ASN A 50 -11.55 -2.60 3.39
C ASN A 50 -10.72 -2.74 4.68
N VAL A 51 -10.12 -3.92 4.87
CA VAL A 51 -9.20 -4.18 5.98
C VAL A 51 -7.80 -4.37 5.43
N VAL A 52 -6.87 -3.54 5.90
CA VAL A 52 -5.43 -3.72 5.70
C VAL A 52 -4.89 -4.57 6.86
N PRO A 53 -4.35 -5.77 6.61
CA PRO A 53 -3.82 -6.61 7.67
C PRO A 53 -2.74 -5.92 8.50
N ALA A 54 -2.53 -6.37 9.73
CA ALA A 54 -1.37 -5.99 10.54
C ALA A 54 -0.08 -6.31 9.78
N MET A 55 0.90 -5.41 9.80
CA MET A 55 2.17 -5.53 9.07
C MET A 55 1.98 -5.87 7.58
N GLY A 56 0.88 -5.39 7.00
CA GLY A 56 0.41 -5.74 5.66
C GLY A 56 0.19 -4.53 4.78
N TYR A 57 -0.37 -4.78 3.60
CA TYR A 57 -0.69 -3.73 2.65
C TYR A 57 -2.02 -3.98 1.93
N LEU A 58 -2.54 -2.93 1.30
CA LEU A 58 -3.71 -2.94 0.44
C LEU A 58 -3.42 -2.12 -0.82
N ILE A 59 -3.80 -2.64 -2.00
CA ILE A 59 -3.77 -1.87 -3.24
C ILE A 59 -4.96 -0.92 -3.23
N VAL A 60 -4.70 0.39 -3.25
CA VAL A 60 -5.74 1.43 -3.31
C VAL A 60 -5.98 1.92 -4.74
N LYS A 61 -4.99 1.76 -5.62
CA LYS A 61 -5.12 1.99 -7.07
C LYS A 61 -4.18 1.04 -7.82
N GLU A 62 -4.68 0.38 -8.85
CA GLU A 62 -3.87 -0.42 -9.78
C GLU A 62 -2.98 0.48 -10.66
N ALA A 63 -1.95 -0.10 -11.27
CA ALA A 63 -1.15 0.60 -12.28
C ALA A 63 -2.01 0.97 -13.51
N ASP A 64 -1.64 2.06 -14.19
CA ASP A 64 -2.30 2.53 -15.42
C ASP A 64 -1.91 1.70 -16.66
#